data_AF-A0A1Y6BR34-F1
#
_entry.id   AF-A0A1Y6BR34-F1
#
_cell.length_a   1.000
_cell.length_b   1.000
_cell.length_c   1.000
_cell.angle_alpha   90.00
_cell.angle_beta   90.00
_cell.angle_gamma   90.00
#
_symmetry.space_group_name_H-M   'P 1'
#
loop_
_entity.id
_entity.type
_entity.pdbx_description
1 polymer ?
#
loop_
_entity_poly.entity_id
_entity_poly.type
_entity_poly.pdbx_seq_one_letter_code
_entity_poly.pdbx_strand_id
1 'polypeptide(L)'
;MHPAEKYNSIRRIIFSGVHKHGFDEALKWLESTYRSQLDPKHYRGLKAELAFYRGYGKELQLTVAGDMGEHADFSGLYQGQICRFDVTTNLAYKDFSTYEPFMGEGPRYKIALLNQSSFEVIDVLDLAFKPCTDCGGHLIPCVALLGQNYNRHGEAQWSNDQLLMDVCTGCQRYFERNRFTTTGMLSPQEVFDSLDDNEDSASAITALQDHVLNAYKYFRPEADANLMALAEHSYNVTERDGGGYWAFRMVFKNKAVAAELPDEIECPHEV
;
A
#
# COMPACT_ATOMS: atom_id res chain seq x y z
N MET A 1 28.46 -16.60 14.33
CA MET A 1 27.62 -15.38 14.51
C MET A 1 26.57 -15.42 13.43
N HIS A 2 25.30 -15.43 13.83
CA HIS A 2 24.18 -15.50 12.90
C HIS A 2 24.11 -14.20 12.07
N PRO A 3 23.71 -14.22 10.79
CA PRO A 3 23.65 -13.01 9.96
C PRO A 3 22.85 -11.85 10.59
N ALA A 4 21.73 -12.17 11.27
CA ALA A 4 20.91 -11.18 11.98
C ALA A 4 21.64 -10.52 13.16
N GLU A 5 22.40 -11.29 13.95
CA GLU A 5 23.20 -10.75 15.06
C GLU A 5 24.27 -9.78 14.55
N LYS A 6 24.90 -10.13 13.42
CA LYS A 6 25.89 -9.28 12.77
C LYS A 6 25.27 -7.97 12.32
N TYR A 7 24.10 -8.03 11.68
CA TYR A 7 23.34 -6.85 11.27
C TYR A 7 23.02 -5.96 12.46
N ASN A 8 22.40 -6.52 13.52
CA ASN A 8 21.96 -5.77 14.69
C ASN A 8 23.13 -5.15 15.46
N SER A 9 24.28 -5.82 15.52
CA SER A 9 25.50 -5.26 16.10
C SER A 9 25.98 -4.03 15.32
N ILE A 10 26.08 -4.14 13.99
CA ILE A 10 26.50 -3.02 13.13
C ILE A 10 25.49 -1.87 13.21
N ARG A 11 24.19 -2.16 13.12
CA ARG A 11 23.10 -1.18 13.26
C ARG A 11 23.22 -0.38 14.55
N ARG A 12 23.42 -1.06 15.70
CA ARG A 12 23.61 -0.39 17.01
C ARG A 12 24.83 0.52 17.03
N ILE A 13 25.97 0.07 16.47
CA ILE A 13 27.19 0.88 16.40
C ILE A 13 26.95 2.14 15.57
N ILE A 14 26.31 1.99 14.41
CA ILE A 14 26.03 3.09 13.49
C ILE A 14 25.09 4.11 14.14
N PHE A 15 23.95 3.70 14.70
CA PHE A 15 23.03 4.64 15.36
C PHE A 15 23.64 5.25 16.64
N SER A 16 24.44 4.51 17.40
CA SER A 16 25.23 5.12 18.49
C SER A 16 26.22 6.16 17.95
N GLY A 17 26.80 5.94 16.78
CA GLY A 17 27.67 6.87 16.10
C GLY A 17 26.94 8.15 15.70
N VAL A 18 25.72 8.03 15.17
CA VAL A 18 24.86 9.19 14.83
C VAL A 18 24.68 10.10 16.03
N HIS A 19 24.38 9.54 17.22
CA HIS A 19 24.16 10.32 18.43
C HIS A 19 25.45 10.93 19.02
N LYS A 20 26.61 10.28 18.87
CA LYS A 20 27.88 10.71 19.49
C LYS A 20 28.76 11.57 18.59
N HIS A 21 28.78 11.28 17.29
CA HIS A 21 29.73 11.83 16.32
C HIS A 21 29.03 12.54 15.15
N GLY A 22 27.71 12.46 15.07
CA GLY A 22 26.91 13.03 13.99
C GLY A 22 26.70 12.09 12.80
N PHE A 23 25.79 12.48 11.91
CA PHE A 23 25.36 11.63 10.80
C PHE A 23 26.45 11.37 9.76
N ASP A 24 27.24 12.38 9.41
CA ASP A 24 28.20 12.25 8.30
C ASP A 24 29.33 11.26 8.65
N GLU A 25 29.78 11.23 9.91
CA GLU A 25 30.78 10.25 10.37
C GLU A 25 30.19 8.84 10.48
N ALA A 26 28.95 8.70 10.98
CA ALA A 26 28.26 7.40 11.01
C ALA A 26 28.04 6.84 9.59
N LEU A 27 27.67 7.69 8.63
CA LEU A 27 27.53 7.30 7.23
C LEU A 27 28.87 6.87 6.63
N LYS A 28 29.96 7.59 6.95
CA LYS A 28 31.31 7.20 6.54
C LYS A 28 31.68 5.82 7.07
N TRP A 29 31.40 5.51 8.34
CA TRP A 29 31.65 4.17 8.89
C TRP A 29 30.86 3.10 8.16
N LEU A 30 29.59 3.35 7.83
CA LEU A 30 28.78 2.42 7.05
C LEU A 30 29.42 2.16 5.67
N GLU A 31 29.82 3.21 4.96
CA GLU A 31 30.37 3.12 3.60
C GLU A 31 31.78 2.50 3.55
N SER A 32 32.68 2.92 4.44
CA SER A 32 34.09 2.52 4.38
C SER A 32 34.39 1.21 5.10
N THR A 33 33.68 0.93 6.19
CA THR A 33 34.06 -0.13 7.13
C THR A 33 33.09 -1.31 7.10
N TYR A 34 31.78 -1.03 7.07
CA TYR A 34 30.76 -2.08 7.24
C TYR A 34 30.12 -2.55 5.93
N ARG A 35 30.26 -1.81 4.83
CA ARG A 35 29.72 -2.19 3.52
C ARG A 35 30.19 -3.55 3.02
N SER A 36 31.46 -3.90 3.23
CA SER A 36 32.01 -5.23 2.86
C SER A 36 31.59 -6.35 3.81
N GLN A 37 31.03 -6.00 4.98
CA GLN A 37 30.64 -6.94 6.02
C GLN A 37 29.15 -7.29 5.97
N LEU A 38 28.34 -6.46 5.33
CA LEU A 38 26.91 -6.65 5.09
C LEU A 38 26.71 -7.19 3.68
N ASP A 39 25.68 -8.00 3.48
CA ASP A 39 25.23 -8.30 2.12
C ASP A 39 24.57 -7.05 1.50
N PRO A 40 24.37 -7.01 0.16
CA PRO A 40 23.79 -5.85 -0.50
C PRO A 40 22.40 -5.47 0.03
N LYS A 41 21.61 -6.44 0.47
CA LYS A 41 20.26 -6.24 1.00
C LYS A 41 20.30 -5.53 2.35
N HIS A 42 21.05 -6.06 3.32
CA HIS A 42 21.15 -5.46 4.65
C HIS A 42 21.85 -4.10 4.61
N TYR A 43 22.88 -3.92 3.76
CA TYR A 43 23.51 -2.62 3.59
C TYR A 43 22.52 -1.57 3.06
N ARG A 44 21.71 -1.91 2.05
CA ARG A 44 20.67 -1.00 1.53
C ARG A 44 19.58 -0.72 2.57
N GLY A 45 19.16 -1.72 3.32
CA GLY A 45 18.21 -1.57 4.43
C GLY A 45 18.71 -0.56 5.46
N LEU A 46 19.91 -0.77 6.01
CA LEU A 46 20.49 0.12 7.01
C LEU A 46 20.71 1.54 6.48
N LYS A 47 21.08 1.68 5.20
CA LYS A 47 21.20 2.99 4.55
C LYS A 47 19.85 3.71 4.44
N ALA A 48 18.78 2.98 4.13
CA ALA A 48 17.42 3.52 4.11
C ALA A 48 16.96 3.94 5.51
N GLU A 49 17.20 3.12 6.53
CA GLU A 49 16.91 3.47 7.92
C GLU A 49 17.62 4.76 8.34
N LEU A 50 18.90 4.92 7.99
CA LEU A 50 19.65 6.14 8.29
C LEU A 50 19.11 7.37 7.56
N ALA A 51 18.73 7.22 6.29
CA ALA A 51 18.15 8.30 5.51
C ALA A 51 16.82 8.76 6.11
N PHE A 52 15.95 7.80 6.46
CA PHE A 52 14.69 8.08 7.14
C PHE A 52 14.92 8.79 8.47
N TYR A 53 15.83 8.29 9.30
CA TYR A 53 16.15 8.90 10.59
C TYR A 53 16.77 10.30 10.45
N ARG A 54 17.59 10.54 9.42
CA ARG A 54 18.18 11.86 9.14
C ARG A 54 17.11 12.88 8.76
N GLY A 55 16.16 12.50 7.91
CA GLY A 55 15.10 13.38 7.44
C GLY A 55 14.04 13.64 8.51
N TYR A 56 13.58 12.58 9.19
CA TYR A 56 12.36 12.60 9.99
C TYR A 56 12.58 12.34 11.48
N GLY A 57 13.81 12.07 11.92
CA GLY A 57 14.10 11.69 13.30
C GLY A 57 13.64 12.72 14.35
N LYS A 58 13.81 14.01 14.06
CA LYS A 58 13.34 15.08 14.96
C LYS A 58 11.84 15.32 14.86
N GLU A 59 11.32 15.39 13.63
CA GLU A 59 9.91 15.68 13.36
C GLU A 59 8.99 14.62 13.97
N LEU A 60 9.31 13.34 13.73
CA LEU A 60 8.54 12.20 14.21
C LEU A 60 9.03 11.68 15.57
N GLN A 61 9.96 12.37 16.24
CA GLN A 61 10.55 11.96 17.51
C GLN A 61 10.99 10.49 17.52
N LEU A 62 11.67 10.07 16.46
CA LEU A 62 12.02 8.67 16.25
C LEU A 62 13.02 8.20 17.31
N THR A 63 12.76 7.02 17.85
CA THR A 63 13.64 6.25 18.70
C THR A 63 13.93 4.93 18.00
N VAL A 64 15.20 4.54 17.96
CA VAL A 64 15.61 3.25 17.38
C VAL A 64 14.96 2.13 18.17
N ALA A 65 14.15 1.31 17.50
CA ALA A 65 13.52 0.15 18.12
C ALA A 65 14.59 -0.90 18.47
N GLY A 66 14.42 -1.49 19.64
CA GLY A 66 15.22 -2.61 20.10
C GLY A 66 14.82 -3.91 19.41
N ASP A 67 15.74 -4.87 19.38
CA ASP A 67 15.51 -6.21 18.84
C ASP A 67 14.64 -7.01 19.81
N MET A 68 13.32 -6.88 19.67
CA MET A 68 12.30 -7.53 20.50
C MET A 68 11.54 -8.64 19.73
N GLY A 69 12.02 -9.02 18.54
CA GLY A 69 11.31 -9.95 17.64
C GLY A 69 10.17 -9.30 16.83
N GLU A 70 10.02 -7.99 16.93
CA GLU A 70 9.10 -7.19 16.11
C GLU A 70 9.83 -6.65 14.86
N HIS A 71 9.13 -6.53 13.74
CA HIS A 71 9.70 -6.05 12.46
C HIS A 71 10.01 -4.54 12.42
N ALA A 72 10.00 -3.85 13.56
CA ALA A 72 10.00 -2.38 13.62
C ALA A 72 11.43 -1.87 13.74
N ASP A 73 11.77 -0.86 12.94
CA ASP A 73 13.06 -0.18 12.99
C ASP A 73 13.04 1.00 13.96
N PHE A 74 11.91 1.70 14.03
CA PHE A 74 11.72 2.87 14.87
C PHE A 74 10.39 2.87 15.61
N SER A 75 10.33 3.61 16.70
CA SER A 75 9.09 4.06 17.34
C SER A 75 9.09 5.58 17.40
N GLY A 76 7.96 6.22 17.21
CA GLY A 76 7.85 7.68 17.21
C GLY A 76 6.42 8.17 17.22
N LEU A 77 6.23 9.44 16.85
CA LEU A 77 4.94 10.10 16.72
C LEU A 77 4.64 10.39 15.25
N TYR A 78 3.46 9.97 14.78
CA TYR A 78 2.93 10.32 13.47
C TYR A 78 1.54 10.92 13.64
N GLN A 79 1.32 12.14 13.16
CA GLN A 79 0.03 12.83 13.28
C GLN A 79 -0.52 12.82 14.73
N GLY A 80 0.37 12.96 15.73
CA GLY A 80 0.00 12.97 17.15
C GLY A 80 -0.25 11.59 17.78
N GLN A 81 -0.10 10.50 17.04
CA GLN A 81 -0.25 9.13 17.54
C GLN A 81 1.10 8.45 17.67
N ILE A 82 1.25 7.60 18.70
CA ILE A 82 2.44 6.75 18.85
C ILE A 82 2.37 5.67 17.77
N CYS A 83 3.43 5.57 16.96
CA CYS A 83 3.53 4.62 15.87
C CYS A 83 4.89 3.90 15.89
N ARG A 84 4.89 2.69 15.36
CA ARG A 84 6.07 1.91 15.01
C ARG A 84 6.28 2.02 13.51
N PHE A 85 7.53 2.15 13.09
CA PHE A 85 7.90 2.28 11.69
C PHE A 85 8.85 1.16 11.30
N ASP A 86 8.51 0.48 10.23
CA ASP A 86 9.41 -0.40 9.48
C ASP A 86 9.80 0.32 8.18
N VAL A 87 11.10 0.48 7.95
CA VAL A 87 11.63 1.22 6.82
C VAL A 87 12.05 0.25 5.74
N THR A 88 11.50 0.41 4.54
CA THR A 88 11.83 -0.46 3.41
C THR A 88 12.02 0.33 2.13
N THR A 89 12.79 -0.24 1.23
CA THR A 89 12.91 0.24 -0.16
C THR A 89 12.19 -0.67 -1.15
N ASN A 90 11.56 -1.74 -0.65
CA ASN A 90 10.82 -2.69 -1.47
C ASN A 90 9.71 -3.37 -0.65
N LEU A 91 8.45 -3.02 -0.96
CA LEU A 91 7.27 -3.65 -0.36
C LEU A 91 7.09 -5.12 -0.72
N ALA A 92 7.71 -5.62 -1.79
CA ALA A 92 7.56 -7.04 -2.17
C ALA A 92 8.15 -8.02 -1.15
N TYR A 93 8.98 -7.54 -0.21
CA TYR A 93 9.50 -8.34 0.91
C TYR A 93 8.69 -8.17 2.19
N LYS A 94 7.59 -7.42 2.15
CA LYS A 94 6.74 -7.13 3.30
C LYS A 94 5.41 -7.84 3.08
N ASP A 95 5.09 -8.74 3.99
CA ASP A 95 3.87 -9.54 3.92
C ASP A 95 2.98 -9.18 5.11
N PHE A 96 1.73 -8.80 4.85
CA PHE A 96 0.76 -8.40 5.86
C PHE A 96 0.67 -9.40 7.02
N SER A 97 0.66 -10.70 6.71
CA SER A 97 0.56 -11.79 7.69
C SER A 97 1.65 -11.73 8.77
N THR A 98 2.85 -11.24 8.42
CA THR A 98 3.99 -11.11 9.35
C THR A 98 3.81 -9.96 10.33
N TYR A 99 3.00 -8.97 9.98
CA TYR A 99 2.74 -7.81 10.82
C TYR A 99 1.48 -7.98 11.67
N GLU A 100 0.51 -8.77 11.21
CA GLU A 100 -0.78 -9.00 11.86
C GLU A 100 -0.69 -9.20 13.38
N PRO A 101 0.24 -10.03 13.94
CA PRO A 101 0.35 -10.24 15.38
C PRO A 101 0.69 -8.97 16.18
N PHE A 102 1.28 -7.98 15.52
CA PHE A 102 1.74 -6.73 16.13
C PHE A 102 0.76 -5.56 15.93
N MET A 103 -0.33 -5.77 15.16
CA MET A 103 -1.35 -4.76 14.86
C MET A 103 -2.50 -4.67 15.88
N GLY A 104 -2.44 -5.47 16.95
CA GLY A 104 -3.45 -5.49 18.01
C GLY A 104 -3.52 -4.20 18.84
N GLU A 105 -3.99 -4.30 20.09
CA GLU A 105 -4.09 -3.13 20.98
C GLU A 105 -2.69 -2.57 21.32
N GLY A 106 -2.28 -1.51 20.62
CA GLY A 106 -0.97 -0.89 20.79
C GLY A 106 -0.70 0.26 19.82
N PRO A 107 0.54 0.78 19.81
CA PRO A 107 0.99 1.75 18.82
C PRO A 107 0.77 1.26 17.39
N ARG A 108 0.30 2.15 16.51
CA ARG A 108 0.01 1.77 15.11
C ARG A 108 1.27 1.37 14.36
N TYR A 109 1.14 0.38 13.50
CA TYR A 109 2.23 -0.11 12.69
C TYR A 109 2.24 0.54 11.31
N LYS A 110 3.35 1.17 10.95
CA LYS A 110 3.52 1.87 9.67
C LYS A 110 4.72 1.35 8.90
N ILE A 111 4.61 1.30 7.58
CA ILE A 111 5.74 1.03 6.68
C ILE A 111 6.12 2.33 5.98
N ALA A 112 7.34 2.81 6.23
CA ALA A 112 7.93 3.92 5.46
C ALA A 112 8.62 3.34 4.22
N LEU A 113 8.05 3.59 3.04
CA LEU A 113 8.62 3.20 1.76
C LEU A 113 9.53 4.30 1.23
N LEU A 114 10.80 3.97 1.02
CA LEU A 114 11.80 4.86 0.45
C LEU A 114 12.14 4.47 -0.99
N ASN A 115 12.49 5.47 -1.80
CA ASN A 115 13.02 5.27 -3.13
C ASN A 115 14.37 4.53 -3.07
N GLN A 116 14.56 3.51 -3.91
CA GLN A 116 15.79 2.71 -3.92
C GLN A 116 17.05 3.50 -4.32
N SER A 117 16.88 4.60 -5.04
CA SER A 117 17.99 5.42 -5.57
C SER A 117 18.19 6.67 -4.72
N SER A 118 17.13 7.46 -4.48
CA SER A 118 17.25 8.72 -3.73
C SER A 118 17.15 8.55 -2.21
N PHE A 119 16.61 7.43 -1.72
CA PHE A 119 16.26 7.21 -0.31
C PHE A 119 15.30 8.27 0.27
N GLU A 120 14.57 8.97 -0.59
CA GLU A 120 13.47 9.83 -0.17
C GLU A 120 12.23 8.99 0.13
N VAL A 121 11.44 9.42 1.11
CA VAL A 121 10.17 8.77 1.45
C VAL A 121 9.21 8.97 0.29
N ILE A 122 8.85 7.87 -0.36
CA ILE A 122 7.77 7.82 -1.36
C ILE A 122 6.43 7.79 -0.63
N ASP A 123 6.38 7.02 0.47
CA ASP A 123 5.11 6.70 1.11
C ASP A 123 5.25 6.28 2.57
N VAL A 124 4.17 6.46 3.35
CA VAL A 124 3.98 5.89 4.68
C VAL A 124 2.65 5.14 4.71
N LEU A 125 2.70 3.82 4.70
CA LEU A 125 1.53 2.95 4.74
C LEU A 125 1.11 2.72 6.19
N ASP A 126 -0.17 2.91 6.52
CA ASP A 126 -0.76 2.42 7.77
C ASP A 126 -1.26 1.00 7.55
N LEU A 127 -0.76 0.05 8.34
CA LEU A 127 -1.22 -1.32 8.28
C LEU A 127 -2.26 -1.64 9.36
N ALA A 128 -2.58 -0.70 10.26
CA ALA A 128 -3.56 -0.89 11.32
C ALA A 128 -5.01 -0.87 10.77
N PHE A 129 -5.35 -1.86 9.95
CA PHE A 129 -6.70 -2.06 9.44
C PHE A 129 -7.64 -2.46 10.57
N LYS A 130 -8.90 -2.06 10.44
CA LYS A 130 -9.92 -2.40 11.46
C LYS A 130 -10.22 -3.90 11.40
N PRO A 131 -10.47 -4.55 12.54
CA PRO A 131 -10.94 -5.93 12.53
C PRO A 131 -12.39 -5.99 12.00
N CYS A 132 -12.69 -7.05 11.27
CA CYS A 132 -14.01 -7.39 10.78
C CYS A 132 -14.85 -7.97 11.93
N THR A 133 -16.04 -7.42 12.14
CA THR A 133 -16.95 -7.86 13.22
C THR A 133 -17.47 -9.28 13.04
N ASP A 134 -17.46 -9.80 11.81
CA ASP A 134 -18.08 -11.07 11.48
C ASP A 134 -17.13 -12.27 11.63
N CYS A 135 -15.84 -12.07 11.33
CA CYS A 135 -14.85 -13.16 11.30
C CYS A 135 -13.52 -12.85 11.98
N GLY A 136 -13.31 -11.64 12.48
CA GLY A 136 -12.05 -11.22 13.10
C GLY A 136 -10.88 -10.97 12.14
N GLY A 137 -11.07 -11.16 10.83
CA GLY A 137 -10.09 -10.76 9.80
C GLY A 137 -9.95 -9.23 9.70
N HIS A 138 -9.21 -8.72 8.73
CA HIS A 138 -8.92 -7.28 8.62
C HIS A 138 -9.69 -6.63 7.47
N LEU A 139 -10.18 -5.40 7.70
CA LEU A 139 -10.94 -4.59 6.75
C LEU A 139 -9.98 -3.68 5.97
N ILE A 140 -9.69 -4.06 4.73
CA ILE A 140 -8.77 -3.34 3.85
C ILE A 140 -9.57 -2.37 2.98
N PRO A 141 -9.26 -1.06 3.01
CA PRO A 141 -9.97 -0.07 2.22
C PRO A 141 -9.61 -0.17 0.73
N CYS A 142 -10.66 -0.16 -0.09
CA CYS A 142 -10.63 -0.27 -1.55
C CYS A 142 -11.59 0.76 -2.16
N VAL A 143 -11.32 1.20 -3.38
CA VAL A 143 -12.27 2.00 -4.17
C VAL A 143 -12.65 1.20 -5.42
N ALA A 144 -13.94 1.01 -5.65
CA ALA A 144 -14.44 0.49 -6.92
C ALA A 144 -14.76 1.64 -7.88
N LEU A 145 -14.18 1.58 -9.07
CA LEU A 145 -14.49 2.46 -10.19
C LEU A 145 -15.74 1.94 -10.88
N LEU A 146 -16.86 2.67 -10.77
CA LEU A 146 -18.12 2.29 -11.40
C LEU A 146 -18.27 2.96 -12.77
N GLY A 147 -19.17 2.43 -13.59
CA GLY A 147 -19.45 2.94 -14.92
C GLY A 147 -20.18 4.29 -14.93
N GLN A 148 -20.38 4.81 -16.14
CA GLN A 148 -21.03 6.07 -16.42
C GLN A 148 -22.43 6.12 -15.80
N ASN A 149 -22.72 7.26 -15.15
CA ASN A 149 -24.06 7.58 -14.69
C ASN A 149 -24.94 7.99 -15.88
N TYR A 150 -26.15 7.45 -15.92
CA TYR A 150 -27.18 7.80 -16.90
C TYR A 150 -28.40 8.38 -16.19
N ASN A 151 -29.06 9.36 -16.82
CA ASN A 151 -30.34 9.83 -16.31
C ASN A 151 -31.47 8.83 -16.66
N ARG A 152 -32.70 9.13 -16.20
CA ARG A 152 -33.89 8.29 -16.46
C ARG A 152 -34.26 8.15 -17.94
N HIS A 153 -33.67 8.97 -18.82
CA HIS A 153 -33.86 8.92 -20.26
C HIS A 153 -32.73 8.14 -20.97
N GLY A 154 -31.77 7.60 -20.23
CA GLY A 154 -30.61 6.92 -20.78
C GLY A 154 -29.53 7.85 -21.31
N GLU A 155 -29.55 9.13 -20.94
CA GLU A 155 -28.54 10.09 -21.38
C GLU A 155 -27.36 10.13 -20.41
N ALA A 156 -26.17 10.00 -20.96
CA ALA A 156 -24.89 10.06 -20.26
C ALA A 156 -24.74 11.37 -19.47
N GLN A 157 -24.43 11.27 -18.16
CA GLN A 157 -24.27 12.41 -17.26
C GLN A 157 -22.82 12.91 -17.17
N TRP A 158 -21.89 12.31 -17.92
CA TRP A 158 -20.46 12.66 -17.92
C TRP A 158 -19.84 12.63 -16.52
N SER A 159 -20.35 11.70 -15.70
CA SER A 159 -19.92 11.46 -14.34
C SER A 159 -20.02 9.98 -14.04
N ASN A 160 -19.19 9.53 -13.11
CA ASN A 160 -19.12 8.16 -12.65
C ASN A 160 -19.23 8.17 -11.14
N ASP A 161 -20.06 7.28 -10.61
CA ASP A 161 -20.04 6.99 -9.19
C ASP A 161 -18.82 6.13 -8.83
N GLN A 162 -18.36 6.29 -7.61
CA GLN A 162 -17.20 5.60 -7.07
C GLN A 162 -17.57 5.10 -5.69
N LEU A 163 -17.27 3.83 -5.42
CA LEU A 163 -17.63 3.20 -4.16
C LEU A 163 -16.38 3.00 -3.30
N LEU A 164 -16.29 3.73 -2.20
CA LEU A 164 -15.34 3.40 -1.13
C LEU A 164 -15.93 2.25 -0.31
N MET A 165 -15.20 1.15 -0.27
CA MET A 165 -15.58 -0.07 0.44
C MET A 165 -14.40 -0.62 1.24
N ASP A 166 -14.69 -1.34 2.31
CA ASP A 166 -13.70 -2.17 2.99
C ASP A 166 -13.89 -3.63 2.58
N VAL A 167 -12.81 -4.31 2.22
CA VAL A 167 -12.80 -5.73 1.89
C VAL A 167 -12.17 -6.51 3.04
N CYS A 168 -12.89 -7.52 3.52
CA CYS A 168 -12.38 -8.35 4.61
C CYS A 168 -11.45 -9.45 4.11
N THR A 169 -10.24 -9.55 4.69
CA THR A 169 -9.28 -10.63 4.38
C THR A 169 -9.76 -12.02 4.79
N GLY A 170 -10.60 -12.12 5.83
CA GLY A 170 -11.06 -13.40 6.37
C GLY A 170 -12.30 -13.96 5.68
N CYS A 171 -13.38 -13.16 5.58
CA CYS A 171 -14.64 -13.62 4.97
C CYS A 171 -14.79 -13.24 3.50
N GLN A 172 -13.85 -12.46 2.94
CA GLN A 172 -13.83 -12.02 1.53
C GLN A 172 -15.11 -11.28 1.09
N ARG A 173 -15.82 -10.69 2.05
CA ARG A 173 -16.96 -9.79 1.78
C ARG A 173 -16.50 -8.35 1.73
N TYR A 174 -17.22 -7.55 0.97
CA TYR A 174 -17.06 -6.10 0.98
C TYR A 174 -18.12 -5.45 1.89
N PHE A 175 -17.78 -4.29 2.44
CA PHE A 175 -18.64 -3.45 3.24
C PHE A 175 -18.59 -2.03 2.68
N GLU A 176 -19.72 -1.51 2.22
CA GLU A 176 -19.77 -0.14 1.71
C GLU A 176 -19.52 0.88 2.83
N ARG A 177 -18.66 1.86 2.56
CA ARG A 177 -18.39 2.97 3.48
C ARG A 177 -19.01 4.26 3.00
N ASN A 178 -18.75 4.60 1.75
CA ASN A 178 -19.22 5.84 1.16
C ASN A 178 -19.28 5.72 -0.36
N ARG A 179 -20.13 6.53 -0.97
CA ARG A 179 -20.20 6.69 -2.42
C ARG A 179 -20.01 8.16 -2.76
N PHE A 180 -19.23 8.43 -3.78
CA PHE A 180 -19.04 9.79 -4.29
C PHE A 180 -19.01 9.79 -5.80
N THR A 181 -19.44 10.91 -6.38
CA THR A 181 -19.51 11.08 -7.83
C THR A 181 -18.36 11.94 -8.30
N THR A 182 -17.67 11.50 -9.35
CA THR A 182 -16.55 12.21 -9.96
C THR A 182 -16.80 12.42 -11.45
N THR A 183 -16.36 13.55 -11.98
CA THR A 183 -16.34 13.81 -13.42
C THR A 183 -15.00 13.38 -14.01
N GLY A 184 -15.03 12.61 -15.11
CA GLY A 184 -13.82 12.21 -15.84
C GLY A 184 -13.01 11.08 -15.20
N MET A 185 -13.53 10.41 -14.17
CA MET A 185 -12.94 9.18 -13.64
C MET A 185 -13.66 7.96 -14.23
N LEU A 186 -13.17 7.51 -15.37
CA LEU A 186 -13.74 6.38 -16.10
C LEU A 186 -13.45 5.05 -15.39
N SER A 187 -14.34 4.08 -15.54
CA SER A 187 -14.04 2.69 -15.21
C SER A 187 -12.97 2.14 -16.15
N PRO A 188 -12.23 1.09 -15.75
CA PRO A 188 -11.23 0.46 -16.62
C PRO A 188 -11.82 -0.02 -17.96
N GLN A 189 -13.04 -0.57 -17.97
CA GLN A 189 -13.76 -0.98 -19.17
C GLN A 189 -14.07 0.21 -20.07
N GLU A 190 -14.51 1.36 -19.51
CA GLU A 190 -14.77 2.55 -20.32
C GLU A 190 -13.51 3.13 -20.94
N VAL A 191 -12.38 3.07 -20.22
CA VAL A 191 -11.09 3.42 -20.81
C VAL A 191 -10.79 2.48 -21.95
N PHE A 192 -10.90 1.16 -21.74
CA PHE A 192 -10.65 0.17 -22.78
C PHE A 192 -11.54 0.39 -24.02
N ASP A 193 -12.84 0.64 -23.83
CA ASP A 193 -13.81 0.89 -24.90
C ASP A 193 -13.54 2.22 -25.64
N SER A 194 -12.80 3.14 -25.02
CA SER A 194 -12.43 4.43 -25.62
C SER A 194 -11.14 4.38 -26.46
N LEU A 195 -10.38 3.29 -26.39
CA LEU A 195 -9.16 3.11 -27.17
C LEU A 195 -9.52 2.75 -28.62
N ASP A 196 -8.68 3.20 -29.56
CA ASP A 196 -8.89 2.90 -30.99
C ASP A 196 -8.65 1.39 -31.24
N ASP A 197 -9.54 0.76 -32.01
CA ASP A 197 -9.43 -0.65 -32.43
C ASP A 197 -8.08 -0.96 -33.13
N ASN A 198 -7.41 0.08 -33.65
CA ASN A 198 -6.10 -0.02 -34.31
C ASN A 198 -4.90 0.09 -33.35
N GLU A 199 -5.11 0.33 -32.05
CA GLU A 199 -4.01 0.34 -31.08
C GLU A 199 -3.43 -1.06 -30.88
N ASP A 200 -2.10 -1.14 -30.87
CA ASP A 200 -1.42 -2.36 -30.45
C ASP A 200 -1.81 -2.71 -29.01
N SER A 201 -2.09 -3.98 -28.74
CA SER A 201 -2.56 -4.46 -27.43
C SER A 201 -1.62 -4.05 -26.28
N ALA A 202 -0.32 -3.93 -26.55
CA ALA A 202 0.65 -3.45 -25.56
C ALA A 202 0.42 -1.99 -25.15
N SER A 203 0.01 -1.13 -26.09
CA SER A 203 -0.30 0.28 -25.84
C SER A 203 -1.57 0.41 -25.01
N ALA A 204 -2.60 -0.36 -25.36
CA ALA A 204 -3.87 -0.40 -24.62
C ALA A 204 -3.68 -0.86 -23.16
N ILE A 205 -2.88 -1.92 -22.94
CA ILE A 205 -2.54 -2.39 -21.59
C ILE A 205 -1.81 -1.32 -20.79
N THR A 206 -0.88 -0.60 -21.42
CA THR A 206 -0.11 0.47 -20.76
C THR A 206 -1.03 1.62 -20.36
N ALA A 207 -1.90 2.07 -21.28
CA ALA A 207 -2.87 3.13 -20.99
C ALA A 207 -3.80 2.77 -19.83
N LEU A 208 -4.28 1.51 -19.79
CA LEU A 208 -5.12 1.01 -18.71
C LEU A 208 -4.37 0.98 -17.37
N GLN A 209 -3.13 0.50 -17.35
CA GLN A 209 -2.31 0.47 -16.15
C GLN A 209 -2.01 1.88 -15.61
N ASP A 210 -1.70 2.82 -16.50
CA ASP A 210 -1.46 4.21 -16.15
C ASP A 210 -2.73 4.86 -15.59
N HIS A 211 -3.89 4.62 -16.21
CA HIS A 211 -5.19 5.09 -15.71
C HIS A 211 -5.47 4.58 -14.30
N VAL A 212 -5.39 3.27 -14.09
CA VAL A 212 -5.61 2.64 -12.78
C VAL A 212 -4.65 3.19 -11.73
N LEU A 213 -3.37 3.34 -12.06
CA LEU A 213 -2.38 3.88 -11.13
C LEU A 213 -2.64 5.36 -10.80
N ASN A 214 -3.10 6.15 -11.76
CA ASN A 214 -3.44 7.55 -11.55
C ASN A 214 -4.73 7.71 -10.72
N ALA A 215 -5.74 6.88 -10.98
CA ALA A 215 -6.95 6.80 -10.15
C ALA A 215 -6.58 6.46 -8.70
N TYR A 216 -5.67 5.51 -8.48
CA TYR A 216 -5.24 5.13 -7.14
C TYR A 216 -4.55 6.29 -6.41
N LYS A 217 -3.65 7.00 -7.11
CA LYS A 217 -2.98 8.20 -6.57
C LYS A 217 -3.95 9.33 -6.27
N TYR A 218 -5.03 9.46 -7.05
CA TYR A 218 -6.06 10.47 -6.83
C TYR A 218 -6.93 10.13 -5.61
N PHE A 219 -7.43 8.90 -5.50
CA PHE A 219 -8.36 8.54 -4.43
C PHE A 219 -7.71 8.37 -3.07
N ARG A 220 -6.41 8.15 -3.02
CA ARG A 220 -5.74 8.01 -1.75
C ARG A 220 -5.78 9.27 -0.87
N PRO A 221 -5.40 10.46 -1.33
CA PRO A 221 -5.61 11.68 -0.54
C PRO A 221 -7.09 12.09 -0.42
N GLU A 222 -7.91 11.83 -1.46
CA GLU A 222 -9.28 12.34 -1.52
C GLU A 222 -10.31 11.49 -0.75
N ALA A 223 -10.17 10.15 -0.79
CA ALA A 223 -11.14 9.22 -0.22
C ALA A 223 -10.64 8.53 1.06
N ASP A 224 -9.44 7.95 1.03
CA ASP A 224 -8.83 7.30 2.20
C ASP A 224 -7.30 7.22 2.09
N ALA A 225 -6.58 7.86 3.01
CA ALA A 225 -5.10 7.87 3.02
C ALA A 225 -4.50 6.46 3.13
N ASN A 226 -5.27 5.50 3.64
CA ASN A 226 -4.88 4.10 3.80
C ASN A 226 -5.40 3.21 2.68
N LEU A 227 -5.95 3.76 1.59
CA LEU A 227 -6.40 3.00 0.43
C LEU A 227 -5.33 2.02 -0.05
N MET A 228 -5.70 0.76 -0.23
CA MET A 228 -4.76 -0.31 -0.63
C MET A 228 -5.08 -0.95 -1.97
N ALA A 229 -6.27 -0.76 -2.53
CA ALA A 229 -6.63 -1.38 -3.80
C ALA A 229 -7.66 -0.56 -4.58
N LEU A 230 -7.70 -0.83 -5.88
CA LEU A 230 -8.79 -0.41 -6.75
C LEU A 230 -9.47 -1.64 -7.34
N ALA A 231 -10.78 -1.55 -7.44
CA ALA A 231 -11.62 -2.52 -8.10
C ALA A 231 -12.36 -1.89 -9.29
N GLU A 232 -12.81 -2.74 -10.19
CA GLU A 232 -13.77 -2.43 -11.23
C GLU A 232 -15.03 -3.23 -10.98
N HIS A 233 -16.19 -2.61 -11.20
CA HIS A 233 -17.45 -3.33 -11.19
C HIS A 233 -17.76 -3.85 -12.59
N SER A 234 -17.78 -5.17 -12.75
CA SER A 234 -17.95 -5.83 -14.06
C SER A 234 -18.87 -7.04 -13.98
N TYR A 235 -19.56 -7.34 -15.08
CA TYR A 235 -20.34 -8.55 -15.22
C TYR A 235 -19.50 -9.68 -15.84
N ASN A 236 -19.41 -10.79 -15.13
CA ASN A 236 -18.71 -11.99 -15.60
C ASN A 236 -19.69 -12.96 -16.24
N VAL A 237 -19.56 -13.14 -17.55
CA VAL A 237 -20.35 -14.12 -18.31
C VAL A 237 -19.76 -15.52 -18.09
N THR A 238 -20.53 -16.40 -17.44
CA THR A 238 -20.14 -17.80 -17.19
C THR A 238 -20.87 -18.79 -18.07
N GLU A 239 -22.00 -18.38 -18.66
CA GLU A 239 -22.88 -19.25 -19.44
C GLU A 239 -23.00 -18.76 -20.89
N ARG A 240 -23.32 -19.69 -21.79
CA ARG A 240 -23.41 -19.40 -23.24
C ARG A 240 -24.60 -18.52 -23.63
N ASP A 241 -25.61 -18.46 -22.79
CA ASP A 241 -26.81 -17.65 -22.97
C ASP A 241 -26.69 -16.23 -22.38
N GLY A 242 -25.51 -15.88 -21.85
CA GLY A 242 -25.28 -14.60 -21.17
C GLY A 242 -25.51 -14.66 -19.66
N GLY A 243 -25.85 -15.83 -19.10
CA GLY A 243 -25.86 -16.05 -17.65
C GLY A 243 -24.48 -15.80 -17.02
N GLY A 244 -24.49 -15.28 -15.80
CA GLY A 244 -23.29 -14.74 -15.16
C GLY A 244 -23.61 -14.09 -13.82
N TYR A 245 -22.64 -13.34 -13.29
CA TYR A 245 -22.78 -12.61 -12.04
C TYR A 245 -22.02 -11.28 -12.09
N TRP A 246 -22.46 -10.33 -11.28
CA TRP A 246 -21.76 -9.07 -11.06
C TRP A 246 -20.64 -9.28 -10.04
N ALA A 247 -19.50 -8.63 -10.25
CA ALA A 247 -18.40 -8.72 -9.31
C ALA A 247 -17.57 -7.44 -9.29
N PHE A 248 -16.89 -7.23 -8.18
CA PHE A 248 -15.78 -6.30 -8.07
C PHE A 248 -14.47 -7.01 -8.37
N ARG A 249 -13.87 -6.74 -9.53
CA ARG A 249 -12.56 -7.27 -9.90
C ARG A 249 -11.46 -6.33 -9.45
N MET A 250 -10.50 -6.80 -8.65
CA MET A 250 -9.36 -6.00 -8.22
C MET A 250 -8.43 -5.73 -9.40
N VAL A 251 -8.42 -4.49 -9.89
CA VAL A 251 -7.57 -4.05 -11.00
C VAL A 251 -6.21 -3.53 -10.53
N PHE A 252 -6.11 -3.14 -9.25
CA PHE A 252 -4.84 -2.82 -8.61
C PHE A 252 -4.86 -3.25 -7.16
N LYS A 253 -3.76 -3.88 -6.70
CA LYS A 253 -3.52 -4.24 -5.31
C LYS A 253 -2.16 -3.72 -4.87
N ASN A 254 -2.12 -2.99 -3.76
CA ASN A 254 -0.88 -2.62 -3.11
C ASN A 254 -0.13 -3.90 -2.69
N LYS A 255 1.16 -3.99 -3.02
CA LYS A 255 1.99 -5.18 -2.77
C LYS A 255 1.99 -5.63 -1.31
N ALA A 256 1.80 -4.70 -0.37
CA ALA A 256 1.76 -5.01 1.06
C ALA A 256 0.58 -5.93 1.45
N VAL A 257 -0.53 -5.91 0.70
CA VAL A 257 -1.75 -6.68 1.01
C VAL A 257 -2.25 -7.52 -0.17
N ALA A 258 -1.50 -7.57 -1.26
CA ALA A 258 -1.96 -8.18 -2.52
C ALA A 258 -2.27 -9.67 -2.40
N ALA A 259 -1.61 -10.38 -1.47
CA ALA A 259 -1.84 -11.80 -1.20
C ALA A 259 -3.10 -12.06 -0.37
N GLU A 260 -3.54 -11.08 0.42
CA GLU A 260 -4.67 -11.20 1.35
C GLU A 260 -6.01 -10.78 0.72
N LEU A 261 -5.95 -9.96 -0.32
CA LEU A 261 -7.13 -9.51 -1.06
C LEU A 261 -7.48 -10.50 -2.17
N PRO A 262 -8.75 -10.93 -2.28
CA PRO A 262 -9.20 -11.73 -3.41
C PRO A 262 -9.05 -10.95 -4.71
N ASP A 263 -8.86 -11.64 -5.83
CA ASP A 263 -8.83 -10.99 -7.15
C ASP A 263 -10.23 -10.49 -7.56
N GLU A 264 -11.27 -11.08 -6.96
CA GLU A 264 -12.65 -10.79 -7.30
C GLU A 264 -13.59 -11.02 -6.09
N ILE A 265 -14.65 -10.21 -6.00
CA ILE A 265 -15.69 -10.33 -4.99
C ILE A 265 -17.05 -10.29 -5.68
N GLU A 266 -17.84 -11.35 -5.55
CA GLU A 266 -19.19 -11.38 -6.11
C GLU A 266 -20.07 -10.29 -5.48
N CYS A 267 -20.79 -9.59 -6.35
CA CYS A 267 -21.78 -8.58 -6.00
C CYS A 267 -23.18 -9.10 -6.38
N PRO A 268 -24.16 -9.05 -5.47
CA PRO A 268 -25.48 -9.63 -5.76
C PRO A 268 -26.30 -8.87 -6.81
N HIS A 269 -25.87 -7.67 -7.22
CA HIS A 269 -26.61 -6.82 -8.16
C HIS A 269 -25.67 -5.82 -8.85
N GLU A 270 -26.21 -5.16 -9.88
CA GLU A 270 -25.57 -3.99 -10.48
C GLU A 270 -25.56 -2.82 -9.49
N VAL A 271 -24.40 -2.16 -9.35
CA VAL A 271 -24.08 -1.20 -8.28
C VAL A 271 -24.02 0.23 -8.78
#